data_AF-A0A7C1ZVC1-F1
#
_entry.id   AF-A0A7C1ZVC1-F1
#
_cell.length_a   1.000
_cell.length_b   1.000
_cell.length_c   1.000
_cell.angle_alpha   90.00
_cell.angle_beta   90.00
_cell.angle_gamma   90.00
#
_symmetry.space_group_name_H-M   'P 1'
#
loop_
_entity.id
_entity.type
_entity.pdbx_description
1 polymer ?
#
loop_
_entity_poly.entity_id
_entity_poly.type
_entity_poly.pdbx_seq_one_letter_code
_entity_poly.pdbx_strand_id
1 'polypeptide(L)'
;MLRHWLKTVALLMAFLPWPAHALLTIEITGGSESALPIAIVPFGAEGFSAPEDISKIISNDLTSSGRFAPLPGKDLISQPHDG
;
A
#
# COMPACT_ATOMS: atom_id res chain seq x y z
N MET A 1 48.99 47.83 1.36
CA MET A 1 48.59 46.67 0.52
C MET A 1 47.85 45.60 1.32
N LEU A 2 48.32 45.20 2.51
CA LEU A 2 47.70 44.16 3.37
C LEU A 2 46.20 44.38 3.72
N ARG A 3 45.80 45.62 4.07
CA ARG A 3 44.39 45.94 4.37
C ARG A 3 43.43 45.80 3.19
N HIS A 4 43.92 45.92 1.94
CA HIS A 4 43.09 45.75 0.75
C HIS A 4 42.88 44.26 0.47
N TRP A 5 43.94 43.46 0.62
CA TRP A 5 43.88 42.01 0.53
C TRP A 5 42.93 41.38 1.54
N LEU A 6 42.92 41.89 2.78
CA LEU A 6 41.99 41.40 3.80
C LEU A 6 40.52 41.64 3.41
N LYS A 7 40.22 42.81 2.82
CA LYS A 7 38.87 43.15 2.36
C LYS A 7 38.45 42.33 1.15
N THR A 8 39.36 42.06 0.21
CA THR A 8 39.04 41.24 -0.98
C THR A 8 38.78 39.79 -0.60
N VAL A 9 39.54 39.24 0.35
CA VAL A 9 39.32 37.88 0.86
C VAL A 9 37.99 37.79 1.61
N ALA A 10 37.69 38.76 2.48
CA ALA A 10 36.40 38.82 3.18
C ALA A 10 35.21 38.94 2.20
N LEU A 11 35.35 39.75 1.15
CA LEU A 11 34.34 39.89 0.11
C LEU A 11 34.14 38.57 -0.65
N LEU A 12 35.22 37.90 -1.05
CA LEU A 12 35.16 36.58 -1.70
C LEU A 12 34.47 35.54 -0.82
N MET A 13 34.78 35.53 0.47
CA MET A 13 34.20 34.61 1.45
C MET A 13 32.70 34.82 1.66
N ALA A 14 32.21 36.06 1.49
CA ALA A 14 30.78 36.38 1.58
C ALA A 14 29.95 35.86 0.39
N PHE A 15 30.58 35.56 -0.75
CA PHE A 15 29.91 35.01 -1.93
C PHE A 15 29.93 33.48 -2.01
N LEU A 16 30.46 32.78 -0.98
CA LEU A 16 30.39 31.32 -0.95
C LEU A 16 28.93 30.87 -0.73
N PRO A 17 28.39 29.99 -1.59
CA PRO A 17 27.05 29.47 -1.42
C PRO A 17 26.99 28.59 -0.16
N TRP A 18 25.93 28.77 0.63
CA TRP A 18 25.67 27.89 1.77
C TRP A 18 25.06 26.56 1.30
N PRO A 19 25.44 25.40 1.86
CA PRO A 19 24.79 24.13 1.53
C PRO A 19 23.33 24.15 2.01
N ALA A 20 22.39 24.06 1.07
CA ALA A 20 20.98 23.87 1.39
C ALA A 20 20.73 22.39 1.73
N HIS A 21 20.51 22.08 3.01
CA HIS A 21 20.08 20.76 3.44
C HIS A 21 18.58 20.61 3.20
N ALA A 22 18.20 19.98 2.08
CA ALA A 22 16.83 19.54 1.87
C ALA A 22 16.57 18.29 2.75
N LEU A 23 16.06 18.51 3.96
CA LEU A 23 15.59 17.43 4.83
C LEU A 23 14.25 16.92 4.28
N LEU A 24 14.30 15.94 3.37
CA LEU A 24 13.13 15.28 2.85
C LEU A 24 12.63 14.24 3.86
N THR A 25 11.64 14.60 4.68
CA THR A 25 10.92 13.64 5.52
C THR A 25 9.77 13.06 4.70
N ILE A 26 9.96 11.84 4.18
CA ILE A 26 8.86 11.08 3.59
C ILE A 26 8.11 10.39 4.72
N GLU A 27 7.03 11.03 5.18
CA GLU A 27 6.06 10.41 6.08
C GLU A 27 4.99 9.72 5.23
N ILE A 28 5.01 8.38 5.20
CA ILE A 28 3.99 7.58 4.51
C ILE A 28 2.77 7.50 5.45
N THR A 29 1.87 8.48 5.39
CA THR A 29 0.65 8.53 6.21
C THR A 29 -0.48 7.63 5.72
N GLY A 30 -0.28 6.91 4.61
CA GLY A 30 -1.30 6.04 4.03
C GLY A 30 -0.73 5.24 2.87
N GLY A 31 -0.17 4.07 3.18
CA GLY A 31 -0.07 3.02 2.18
C GLY A 31 -1.48 2.73 1.66
N SER A 32 -1.63 2.80 0.33
CA SER A 32 -2.76 2.35 -0.49
C SER A 32 -3.83 1.57 0.30
N GLU A 33 -5.06 2.10 0.33
CA GLU A 33 -6.31 1.46 0.77
C GLU A 33 -6.13 -0.01 1.18
N SER A 34 -6.11 -0.30 2.50
CA SER A 34 -6.10 -1.69 2.98
C SER A 34 -7.23 -2.45 2.28
N ALA A 35 -6.90 -3.58 1.65
CA ALA A 35 -7.86 -4.39 0.92
C ALA A 35 -9.10 -4.69 1.78
N LEU A 36 -10.29 -4.49 1.22
CA LEU A 36 -11.56 -4.57 1.94
C LEU A 36 -11.87 -6.02 2.33
N PRO A 37 -12.08 -6.33 3.63
CA PRO A 37 -12.46 -7.67 4.06
C PRO A 37 -13.80 -8.10 3.46
N ILE A 38 -13.88 -9.33 2.93
CA ILE A 38 -15.11 -9.88 2.35
C ILE A 38 -15.26 -11.38 2.64
N ALA A 39 -16.48 -11.83 2.95
CA ALA A 39 -16.80 -13.24 3.14
C ALA A 39 -17.23 -13.88 1.82
N ILE A 40 -16.62 -15.00 1.45
CA ILE A 40 -16.99 -15.81 0.28
C ILE A 40 -17.28 -17.22 0.79
N VAL A 41 -18.54 -17.62 0.76
CA VAL A 41 -18.97 -18.95 1.21
C VAL A 41 -18.87 -19.97 0.06
N PRO A 42 -18.69 -21.27 0.36
CA PRO A 42 -18.87 -22.35 -0.61
C PRO A 42 -20.23 -22.26 -1.30
N PHE A 43 -20.25 -22.42 -2.62
CA PHE A 43 -21.50 -22.46 -3.38
C PHE A 43 -22.21 -23.80 -3.11
N GLY A 44 -23.48 -23.74 -2.72
CA GLY A 44 -24.33 -24.92 -2.64
C GLY A 44 -24.63 -25.50 -4.02
N ALA A 45 -24.96 -26.79 -4.05
CA ALA A 45 -25.33 -27.50 -5.28
C ALA A 45 -26.72 -28.12 -5.13
N GLU A 46 -27.66 -27.69 -5.96
CA GLU A 46 -28.99 -28.33 -6.06
C GLU A 46 -28.99 -29.35 -7.20
N GLY A 47 -28.75 -30.62 -6.85
CA GLY A 47 -28.81 -31.76 -7.77
C GLY A 47 -27.59 -31.93 -8.69
N PHE A 48 -26.97 -30.84 -9.15
CA PHE A 48 -25.73 -30.86 -9.93
C PHE A 48 -24.63 -30.06 -9.24
N SER A 49 -23.51 -30.73 -8.94
CA SER A 49 -22.31 -30.08 -8.42
C SER A 49 -21.44 -29.65 -9.58
N ALA A 50 -21.05 -28.38 -9.59
CA ALA A 50 -20.06 -27.89 -10.54
C ALA A 50 -18.74 -28.67 -10.34
N PRO A 51 -18.05 -29.06 -11.43
CA PRO A 51 -16.75 -29.73 -11.32
C PRO A 51 -15.66 -28.82 -10.73
N GLU A 52 -15.88 -27.51 -10.77
CA GLU A 52 -14.96 -26.47 -10.31
C GLU A 52 -15.45 -25.83 -9.01
N ASP A 53 -14.51 -25.44 -8.15
CA ASP A 53 -14.78 -24.67 -6.95
C ASP A 53 -14.95 -23.18 -7.29
N ILE A 54 -16.20 -22.78 -7.51
CA ILE A 54 -16.56 -21.40 -7.86
C ILE A 54 -16.13 -20.40 -6.77
N SER A 55 -16.24 -20.77 -5.50
CA SER A 55 -15.83 -19.90 -4.38
C SER A 55 -14.33 -19.61 -4.41
N LYS A 56 -13.53 -20.63 -4.77
CA LYS A 56 -12.08 -20.47 -4.94
C LYS A 56 -11.72 -19.59 -6.13
N ILE A 57 -12.43 -19.72 -7.25
CA ILE A 57 -12.23 -18.84 -8.42
C ILE A 57 -12.48 -17.39 -8.02
N ILE A 58 -13.63 -17.11 -7.41
CA ILE A 58 -14.01 -15.75 -6.97
C ILE A 58 -12.98 -15.20 -5.96
N SER A 59 -12.54 -16.02 -5.00
CA SER A 59 -11.52 -15.62 -4.02
C SER A 59 -10.20 -15.22 -4.67
N ASN A 60 -9.74 -15.99 -5.66
CA ASN A 60 -8.52 -15.70 -6.41
C ASN A 60 -8.63 -14.41 -7.22
N ASP A 61 -9.76 -14.18 -7.89
CA ASP A 61 -9.99 -12.98 -8.70
C ASP A 61 -10.02 -11.72 -7.82
N LEU A 62 -10.75 -11.78 -6.71
CA LEU A 62 -10.88 -10.65 -5.78
C LEU A 62 -9.55 -10.34 -5.08
N THR A 63 -8.78 -11.36 -4.71
CA THR A 63 -7.42 -11.17 -4.16
C THR A 63 -6.49 -10.55 -5.21
N SER A 64 -6.55 -11.03 -6.46
CA SER A 64 -5.71 -10.53 -7.55
C SER A 64 -6.00 -9.07 -7.92
N SER A 65 -7.22 -8.60 -7.65
CA SER A 65 -7.59 -7.18 -7.84
C SER A 65 -6.86 -6.22 -6.89
N GLY A 66 -6.31 -6.72 -5.78
CA GLY A 66 -5.72 -5.91 -4.71
C GLY A 66 -6.73 -5.08 -3.90
N ARG A 67 -8.03 -5.13 -4.25
CA ARG A 67 -9.09 -4.35 -3.61
C ARG A 67 -9.74 -5.07 -2.43
N PHE A 68 -9.63 -6.39 -2.36
CA PHE A 68 -10.34 -7.22 -1.39
C PHE A 68 -9.42 -8.20 -0.68
N ALA A 69 -9.75 -8.51 0.57
CA ALA A 69 -9.11 -9.50 1.41
C ALA A 69 -10.14 -10.57 1.82
N PRO A 70 -10.29 -11.65 1.04
CA PRO A 70 -11.20 -12.73 1.38
C PRO A 70 -10.92 -13.35 2.75
N LEU A 71 -11.96 -13.57 3.55
CA LEU A 71 -11.84 -14.21 4.85
C LEU A 71 -11.49 -15.71 4.71
N PRO A 72 -10.60 -16.25 5.56
CA PRO A 72 -10.37 -17.69 5.63
C PRO A 72 -11.67 -18.46 5.94
N GLY A 73 -11.86 -19.63 5.32
CA GLY A 73 -13.08 -20.44 5.51
C GLY A 73 -13.39 -20.79 6.98
N LYS A 74 -12.36 -20.95 7.81
CA LYS A 74 -12.48 -21.18 9.27
C LYS A 74 -13.08 -20.01 10.05
N ASP A 75 -13.05 -18.81 9.47
CA ASP A 75 -13.54 -17.57 10.10
C ASP A 75 -14.97 -17.24 9.62
N LEU A 76 -15.55 -18.06 8.73
CA LEU A 76 -16.94 -17.94 8.30
C LEU A 76 -17.88 -18.47 9.40
N ILE A 77 -18.87 -17.65 9.77
CA ILE A 77 -19.83 -17.97 10.85
C ILE A 77 -20.98 -18.88 10.40
N SER A 78 -21.27 -18.95 9.10
CA SER A 78 -22.35 -19.77 8.54
C SER A 78 -22.17 -20.00 7.04
N GLN A 79 -22.87 -21.02 6.52
CA GLN A 79 -23.03 -21.28 5.09
C GLN A 79 -24.54 -21.31 4.79
N PRO A 80 -25.11 -20.27 4.17
CA PRO A 80 -26.56 -20.08 4.13
C PRO A 80 -27.33 -21.06 3.23
N HIS A 81 -26.64 -21.96 2.52
CA HIS A 81 -27.28 -22.94 1.64
C HIS A 81 -27.75 -24.22 2.38
N ASP A 82 -27.44 -24.36 3.66
CA ASP A 82 -27.87 -25.50 4.51
C ASP A 82 -29.15 -25.22 5.33
N GLY A 83 -29.83 -24.09 5.06
CA GLY A 83 -30.97 -23.57 5.85
C GLY A 83 -32.36 -23.90 5.32
#